data_AF-A0A1F5ECS1-F1
#
_entry.id   AF-A0A1F5ECS1-F1
#
_cell.length_a   1.000
_cell.length_b   1.000
_cell.length_c   1.000
_cell.angle_alpha   90.00
_cell.angle_beta   90.00
_cell.angle_gamma   90.00
#
_symmetry.space_group_name_H-M   'P 1'
#
loop_
_entity.id
_entity.type
_entity.pdbx_description
1 polymer ?
#
loop_
_entity_poly.entity_id
_entity_poly.type
_entity_poly.pdbx_seq_one_letter_code
_entity_poly.pdbx_strand_id
1 'polypeptide(L)'
;MVQGEHFIDTEASRERVPNWSFELHRVEKTGLCADYYNAWTGVGFDVGEGKLGPFMKTLPRYEEYLRDNMGTQDTAIAERIIQESDPEKVREIDGLVDEFNADLARMIKEQDIETAGKFFKRADKLIRGMLEAIS
;
A
#
# COMPACT_ATOMS: atom_id res chain seq x y z
N MET A 1 21.20 54.29 3.31
CA MET A 1 21.24 54.02 1.85
C MET A 1 21.08 52.52 1.67
N VAL A 2 20.13 52.12 0.84
CA VAL A 2 19.71 50.74 0.61
C VAL A 2 20.53 50.16 -0.55
N GLN A 3 21.20 49.04 -0.33
CA GLN A 3 21.68 48.09 -1.35
C GLN A 3 21.70 46.74 -0.61
N GLY A 4 20.81 45.77 -0.84
CA GLY A 4 20.39 45.24 -2.13
C GLY A 4 20.97 43.83 -2.25
N GLU A 5 20.67 42.97 -1.27
CA GLU A 5 21.07 41.56 -1.32
C GLU A 5 20.16 40.83 -2.32
N HIS A 6 20.73 40.53 -3.47
CA HIS A 6 20.14 39.66 -4.48
C HIS A 6 19.94 38.27 -3.88
N PHE A 7 18.74 37.99 -3.38
CA PHE A 7 18.24 36.63 -3.28
C PHE A 7 18.03 36.11 -4.70
N ILE A 8 18.96 35.30 -5.17
CA ILE A 8 18.69 34.43 -6.32
C ILE A 8 17.87 33.27 -5.78
N ASP A 9 16.54 33.44 -5.85
CA ASP A 9 15.59 32.33 -5.80
C ASP A 9 15.76 31.56 -7.10
N THR A 10 16.58 30.51 -7.07
CA THR A 10 16.66 29.55 -8.17
C THR A 10 15.97 28.25 -7.77
N GLU A 11 14.87 27.99 -8.47
CA GLU A 11 14.16 26.71 -8.65
C GLU A 11 15.09 25.47 -8.73
N ALA A 12 16.36 25.67 -9.08
CA ALA A 12 17.40 24.64 -9.17
C ALA A 12 17.80 23.98 -7.83
N SER A 13 17.34 24.49 -6.68
CA SER A 13 17.61 23.86 -5.36
C SER A 13 16.68 22.69 -5.04
N ARG A 14 15.62 22.46 -5.83
CA ARG A 14 14.63 21.39 -5.60
C ARG A 14 14.98 20.05 -6.26
N GLU A 15 16.00 19.99 -7.10
CA GLU A 15 16.41 18.74 -7.76
C GLU A 15 17.59 18.08 -7.08
N ARG A 16 17.28 17.10 -6.22
CA ARG A 16 17.87 15.75 -6.18
C ARG A 16 17.57 15.10 -4.83
N VAL A 17 16.29 14.86 -4.55
CA VAL A 17 15.96 13.62 -3.85
C VAL A 17 16.03 12.54 -4.93
N PRO A 18 16.79 11.45 -4.77
CA PRO A 18 16.92 10.45 -5.83
C PRO A 18 15.55 9.91 -6.20
N ASN A 19 15.13 10.12 -7.46
CA ASN A 19 13.83 9.69 -8.00
C ASN A 19 13.63 8.16 -7.91
N TRP A 20 14.67 7.38 -7.61
CA TRP A 20 14.60 5.93 -7.46
C TRP A 20 13.59 5.46 -6.42
N SER A 21 13.47 6.15 -5.28
CA SER A 21 12.47 5.80 -4.28
C SER A 21 11.05 6.09 -4.80
N PHE A 22 10.85 7.18 -5.54
CA PHE A 22 9.52 7.49 -6.10
C PHE A 22 9.12 6.53 -7.22
N GLU A 23 10.07 6.08 -8.05
CA GLU A 23 9.77 5.10 -9.10
C GLU A 23 9.27 3.76 -8.56
N LEU A 24 9.72 3.35 -7.37
CA LEU A 24 9.25 2.15 -6.67
C LEU A 24 7.84 2.32 -6.09
N HIS A 25 7.49 3.52 -5.63
CA HIS A 25 6.23 3.78 -4.93
C HIS A 25 5.15 4.43 -5.81
N ARG A 26 5.28 4.40 -7.13
CA ARG A 26 4.32 5.04 -8.04
C ARG A 26 2.92 4.42 -7.93
N VAL A 27 1.91 5.27 -8.09
CA VAL A 27 0.55 4.82 -8.37
C VAL A 27 0.54 4.17 -9.75
N GLU A 28 0.19 2.89 -9.80
CA GLU A 28 0.14 2.15 -11.07
C GLU A 28 -1.12 2.49 -11.87
N LYS A 29 -1.26 1.88 -13.05
CA LYS A 29 -2.49 1.99 -13.88
C LYS A 29 -3.78 1.65 -13.11
N THR A 30 -3.67 0.91 -12.01
CA THR A 30 -4.78 0.52 -11.16
C THR A 30 -5.33 1.66 -10.30
N GLY A 31 -4.63 2.79 -10.19
CA GLY A 31 -5.00 3.89 -9.30
C GLY A 31 -4.56 3.68 -7.86
N LEU A 32 -3.77 2.63 -7.58
CA LEU A 32 -3.18 2.35 -6.27
C LEU A 32 -1.66 2.17 -6.38
N CYS A 33 -0.95 2.43 -5.28
CA CYS A 33 0.47 2.12 -5.12
C CYS A 33 0.65 0.60 -4.97
N ALA A 34 1.46 0.00 -5.83
CA ALA A 34 1.71 -1.45 -5.82
C ALA A 34 2.35 -1.94 -4.49
N ASP A 35 3.10 -1.08 -3.82
CA ASP A 35 3.78 -1.39 -2.55
C ASP A 35 2.80 -1.62 -1.40
N TYR A 36 1.54 -1.20 -1.53
CA TYR A 36 0.51 -1.57 -0.56
C TYR A 36 0.26 -3.08 -0.52
N TYR A 37 0.58 -3.82 -1.59
CA TYR A 37 0.49 -5.29 -1.58
C TYR A 37 1.40 -5.93 -0.51
N ASN A 38 2.46 -5.24 -0.08
CA ASN A 38 3.32 -5.74 0.99
C ASN A 38 2.61 -5.78 2.35
N ALA A 39 1.57 -4.95 2.56
CA ALA A 39 0.71 -5.06 3.73
C ALA A 39 0.05 -6.45 3.77
N TRP A 40 -0.46 -6.90 2.62
CA TRP A 40 -1.11 -8.20 2.46
C TRP A 40 -0.14 -9.36 2.63
N THR A 41 0.99 -9.37 1.92
CA THR A 41 1.97 -10.46 2.02
C THR A 41 2.68 -10.53 3.37
N GLY A 42 2.70 -9.43 4.12
CA GLY A 42 3.16 -9.38 5.51
C GLY A 42 2.23 -10.09 6.50
N VAL A 43 0.99 -10.39 6.11
CA VAL A 43 0.07 -11.23 6.90
C VAL A 43 0.44 -12.69 6.66
N GLY A 44 1.40 -13.16 7.45
CA GLY A 44 2.05 -14.46 7.24
C GLY A 44 1.07 -15.64 7.17
N PHE A 45 1.15 -16.39 6.06
CA PHE A 45 0.75 -17.79 6.02
C PHE A 45 1.88 -18.64 6.59
N ASP A 46 1.55 -19.68 7.37
CA ASP A 46 2.55 -20.72 7.62
C ASP A 46 2.58 -21.64 6.39
N VAL A 47 3.41 -21.25 5.43
CA VAL A 47 3.54 -21.90 4.11
C VAL A 47 3.99 -23.36 4.25
N GLY A 48 4.63 -23.73 5.37
CA GLY A 48 5.10 -25.10 5.62
C GLY A 48 3.99 -26.06 6.04
N GLU A 49 2.94 -25.58 6.71
CA GLU A 49 1.88 -26.42 7.25
C GLU A 49 0.52 -26.26 6.55
N GLY A 50 0.39 -25.31 5.63
CA GLY A 50 -0.88 -25.02 4.96
C GLY A 50 -1.94 -24.60 5.97
N LYS A 51 -1.55 -23.83 6.99
CA LYS A 51 -2.41 -23.35 8.06
C LYS A 51 -2.39 -21.83 8.13
N LEU A 52 -3.51 -21.27 8.56
CA LEU A 52 -3.54 -19.87 8.98
C LEU A 52 -2.83 -19.78 10.32
N GLY A 53 -1.64 -19.16 10.31
CA GLY A 53 -0.80 -19.05 11.49
C GLY A 53 -1.45 -18.15 12.54
N PRO A 54 -1.17 -18.36 13.85
CA PRO A 54 -1.61 -17.46 14.92
C PRO A 54 -0.99 -16.05 14.81
N PHE A 55 -0.02 -15.88 13.90
CA PHE A 55 0.67 -14.63 13.63
C PHE A 55 0.01 -13.80 12.52
N MET A 56 -1.12 -14.24 11.95
CA MET A 56 -1.91 -13.36 11.10
C MET A 56 -2.40 -12.15 11.92
N LYS A 57 -2.20 -10.96 11.36
CA LYS A 57 -2.54 -9.68 11.97
C LYS A 57 -3.59 -8.97 11.14
N THR A 58 -4.24 -8.00 11.76
CA THR A 58 -5.07 -7.04 11.04
C THR A 58 -4.23 -6.25 10.06
N LEU A 59 -4.85 -5.89 8.94
CA LEU A 59 -4.28 -5.04 7.92
C LEU A 59 -4.56 -3.57 8.24
N PRO A 60 -3.57 -2.67 8.12
CA PRO A 60 -3.82 -1.24 8.10
C PRO A 60 -4.57 -0.83 6.83
N ARG A 61 -5.32 0.26 6.91
CA ARG A 61 -5.92 0.87 5.72
C ARG A 61 -4.85 1.47 4.81
N TYR A 62 -5.21 1.75 3.56
CA TYR A 62 -4.25 2.16 2.53
C TYR A 62 -3.41 3.38 2.94
N GLU A 63 -4.04 4.48 3.33
CA GLU A 63 -3.29 5.68 3.69
C GLU A 63 -2.48 5.52 4.98
N GLU A 64 -3.01 4.78 5.96
CA GLU A 64 -2.31 4.46 7.21
C GLU A 64 -1.02 3.70 6.90
N TYR A 65 -1.11 2.67 6.05
CA TYR A 65 0.06 1.92 5.60
C TYR A 65 1.11 2.82 4.93
N LEU A 66 0.69 3.69 4.01
CA LEU A 66 1.60 4.59 3.30
C LEU A 66 2.31 5.53 4.28
N ARG A 67 1.57 6.13 5.21
CA ARG A 67 2.15 7.04 6.21
C ARG A 67 3.11 6.32 7.15
N ASP A 68 2.77 5.11 7.59
CA ASP A 68 3.59 4.36 8.55
C ASP A 68 4.84 3.73 7.92
N ASN A 69 4.73 3.26 6.68
CA ASN A 69 5.81 2.51 6.02
C ASN A 69 6.69 3.40 5.13
N MET A 70 6.17 4.52 4.62
CA MET A 70 6.96 5.48 3.82
C MET A 70 7.39 6.70 4.64
N GLY A 71 6.73 6.99 5.76
CA GLY A 71 7.00 8.16 6.61
C GLY A 71 8.32 8.15 7.38
N THR A 72 9.08 7.05 7.36
CA THR A 72 10.38 6.99 8.06
C THR A 72 11.53 7.64 7.29
N GLN A 73 11.36 7.95 6.00
CA GLN A 73 12.41 8.61 5.19
C GLN A 73 11.93 9.83 4.38
N ASP A 74 10.65 9.96 4.02
CA ASP A 74 10.14 11.15 3.33
C ASP A 74 8.59 11.26 3.40
N THR A 75 8.07 12.06 4.33
CA THR A 75 6.62 12.29 4.47
C THR A 75 5.99 12.92 3.22
N ALA A 76 6.77 13.63 2.39
CA ALA A 76 6.24 14.26 1.17
C ALA A 76 5.91 13.23 0.09
N ILE A 77 6.60 12.09 0.06
CA ILE A 77 6.33 11.00 -0.88
C ILE A 77 4.99 10.33 -0.55
N ALA A 78 4.74 10.01 0.72
CA ALA A 78 3.48 9.39 1.15
C ALA A 78 2.28 10.26 0.79
N GLU A 79 2.33 11.57 1.11
CA GLU A 79 1.25 12.50 0.81
C GLU A 79 1.02 12.67 -0.70
N ARG A 80 2.09 12.65 -1.50
CA ARG A 80 1.98 12.71 -2.96
C ARG A 80 1.30 11.47 -3.53
N ILE A 81 1.67 10.27 -3.05
CA ILE A 81 1.03 9.02 -3.49
C ILE A 81 -0.44 9.01 -3.13
N ILE A 82 -0.79 9.46 -1.91
CA ILE A 82 -2.19 9.58 -1.48
C ILE A 82 -2.96 10.52 -2.41
N GLN A 83 -2.38 11.67 -2.77
CA GLN A 83 -2.99 12.63 -3.69
C GLN A 83 -3.13 12.12 -5.13
N GLU A 84 -2.17 11.30 -5.61
CA GLU A 84 -2.20 10.71 -6.95
C GLU A 84 -3.08 9.45 -7.04
N SER A 85 -3.45 8.86 -5.89
CA SER A 85 -4.27 7.64 -5.84
C SER A 85 -5.72 7.93 -6.22
N ASP A 86 -6.37 6.95 -6.85
CA ASP A 86 -7.78 7.05 -7.22
C ASP A 86 -8.66 6.85 -5.96
N PRO A 87 -9.47 7.85 -5.57
CA PRO A 87 -10.27 7.78 -4.35
C PRO A 87 -11.34 6.68 -4.38
N GLU A 88 -11.84 6.29 -5.56
CA GLU A 88 -12.77 5.16 -5.67
C GLU A 88 -12.05 3.83 -5.41
N LYS A 89 -10.82 3.70 -5.89
CA LYS A 89 -9.98 2.52 -5.67
C LYS A 89 -9.50 2.40 -4.24
N VAL A 90 -9.15 3.52 -3.61
CA VAL A 90 -8.82 3.57 -2.17
C VAL A 90 -10.00 3.09 -1.34
N ARG A 91 -11.23 3.56 -1.63
CA ARG A 91 -12.42 3.05 -0.92
C ARG A 91 -12.67 1.56 -1.15
N GLU A 92 -12.46 1.08 -2.37
CA GLU A 92 -12.64 -0.33 -2.71
C GLU A 92 -11.67 -1.23 -1.94
N ILE A 93 -10.39 -0.85 -1.85
CA ILE A 93 -9.40 -1.62 -1.09
C ILE A 93 -9.58 -1.50 0.42
N ASP A 94 -9.93 -0.32 0.94
CA ASP A 94 -10.20 -0.13 2.37
C ASP A 94 -11.43 -0.94 2.81
N GLY A 95 -12.47 -1.03 1.97
CA GLY A 95 -13.61 -1.91 2.22
C GLY A 95 -13.21 -3.39 2.29
N LEU A 96 -12.31 -3.83 1.41
CA LEU A 96 -11.76 -5.19 1.46
C LEU A 96 -10.96 -5.46 2.74
N VAL A 97 -10.18 -4.48 3.20
CA VAL A 97 -9.43 -4.53 4.45
C VAL A 97 -10.36 -4.66 5.65
N ASP A 98 -11.43 -3.85 5.69
CA ASP A 98 -12.42 -3.90 6.75
C ASP A 98 -13.12 -5.28 6.81
N GLU A 99 -13.53 -5.82 5.65
CA GLU A 99 -14.09 -7.17 5.55
C GLU A 99 -13.10 -8.24 6.06
N PHE A 100 -11.85 -8.18 5.62
CA PHE A 100 -10.81 -9.13 6.05
C PHE A 100 -10.56 -9.07 7.55
N ASN A 101 -10.42 -7.86 8.12
CA ASN A 101 -10.16 -7.65 9.53
C ASN A 101 -11.32 -8.12 10.41
N ALA A 102 -12.57 -7.95 9.95
CA ALA A 102 -13.75 -8.45 10.64
C ALA A 102 -13.80 -10.00 10.66
N ASP A 103 -13.41 -10.64 9.56
CA ASP A 103 -13.42 -12.10 9.41
C ASP A 103 -12.18 -12.80 9.99
N LEU A 104 -11.11 -12.05 10.27
CA LEU A 104 -9.80 -12.60 10.62
C LEU A 104 -9.84 -13.60 11.77
N ALA A 105 -10.50 -13.24 12.88
CA ALA A 105 -10.58 -14.09 14.06
C ALA A 105 -11.31 -15.41 13.77
N ARG A 106 -12.37 -15.37 12.94
CA ARG A 106 -13.10 -16.56 12.49
C ARG A 106 -12.20 -17.41 11.59
N MET A 107 -11.56 -16.80 10.60
CA MET A 107 -10.69 -17.51 9.65
C MET A 107 -9.56 -18.25 10.38
N ILE A 108 -8.87 -17.61 11.32
CA ILE A 108 -7.81 -18.24 12.14
C ILE A 108 -8.38 -19.42 12.95
N LYS A 109 -9.51 -19.24 13.61
CA LYS A 109 -10.14 -20.28 14.45
C LYS A 109 -10.59 -21.49 13.63
N GLU A 110 -11.16 -21.26 12.46
CA GLU A 110 -11.73 -22.29 11.58
C GLU A 110 -10.72 -22.84 10.58
N GLN A 111 -9.50 -22.27 10.53
CA GLN A 111 -8.49 -22.57 9.50
C GLN A 111 -9.08 -22.42 8.08
N ASP A 112 -9.89 -21.38 7.88
CA ASP A 112 -10.59 -21.09 6.61
C ASP A 112 -9.65 -20.44 5.58
N ILE A 113 -8.74 -21.26 5.05
CA ILE A 113 -7.73 -20.87 4.07
C ILE A 113 -8.36 -20.46 2.74
N GLU A 114 -9.52 -21.04 2.40
CA GLU A 114 -10.22 -20.72 1.17
C GLU A 114 -10.72 -19.27 1.19
N THR A 115 -11.37 -18.86 2.28
CA THR A 115 -11.84 -17.47 2.42
C THR A 115 -10.66 -16.50 2.50
N ALA A 116 -9.60 -16.84 3.25
CA ALA A 116 -8.38 -16.05 3.25
C ALA A 116 -7.86 -15.86 1.82
N GLY A 117 -7.67 -16.95 1.06
CA GLY A 117 -7.20 -16.90 -0.32
C GLY A 117 -8.06 -16.03 -1.24
N LYS A 118 -9.39 -15.99 -1.05
CA LYS A 118 -10.29 -15.10 -1.79
C LYS A 118 -9.99 -13.62 -1.52
N PHE A 119 -9.71 -13.25 -0.26
CA PHE A 119 -9.30 -11.88 0.06
C PHE A 119 -7.99 -11.50 -0.62
N PHE A 120 -6.97 -12.36 -0.55
CA PHE A 120 -5.68 -12.11 -1.22
C PHE A 120 -5.82 -11.96 -2.73
N LYS A 121 -6.61 -12.81 -3.39
CA LYS A 121 -6.89 -12.68 -4.83
C LYS A 121 -7.61 -11.38 -5.18
N ARG A 122 -8.59 -10.97 -4.38
CA ARG A 122 -9.28 -9.67 -4.56
C ARG A 122 -8.30 -8.51 -4.41
N ALA A 123 -7.44 -8.53 -3.39
CA ALA A 123 -6.43 -7.50 -3.15
C ALA A 123 -5.42 -7.42 -4.29
N ASP A 124 -4.89 -8.56 -4.74
CA ASP A 124 -3.95 -8.64 -5.87
C ASP A 124 -4.56 -8.05 -7.15
N LYS A 125 -5.81 -8.39 -7.46
CA LYS A 125 -6.55 -7.83 -8.60
C LYS A 125 -6.73 -6.32 -8.49
N LEU A 126 -7.06 -5.80 -7.31
CA LEU A 126 -7.25 -4.37 -7.10
C LEU A 126 -5.93 -3.59 -7.21
N ILE A 127 -4.87 -4.11 -6.60
CA ILE A 127 -3.60 -3.40 -6.46
C ILE A 127 -2.74 -3.52 -7.72
N ARG A 128 -2.59 -4.73 -8.26
CA ARG A 128 -1.67 -5.02 -9.37
C ARG A 128 -2.37 -5.19 -10.72
N GLY A 129 -3.70 -5.25 -10.73
CA GLY A 129 -4.47 -5.44 -11.97
C GLY A 129 -4.18 -6.78 -12.65
N MET A 130 -3.57 -7.73 -11.94
CA MET A 130 -3.34 -9.07 -12.46
C MET A 130 -4.68 -9.79 -12.54
N LEU A 131 -5.18 -9.94 -13.76
CA LEU A 131 -6.21 -10.92 -14.08
C LEU A 131 -5.58 -12.30 -13.90
N GLU A 132 -6.30 -13.23 -13.26
CA GLU A 132 -6.04 -14.65 -13.50
C GLU A 132 -6.07 -14.85 -15.02
N ALA A 133 -4.96 -15.33 -15.59
CA ALA A 133 -5.02 -15.97 -16.88
C ALA A 133 -6.04 -17.11 -16.72
N ILE A 134 -7.22 -16.92 -17.31
CA ILE A 134 -8.26 -17.94 -17.34
C ILE A 134 -7.72 -19.09 -18.19
N SER A 135 -7.35 -20.21 -17.55
CA SER A 135 -7.68 -21.60 -17.94
C SER A 135 -6.96 -22.59 -17.03
#